data_AF-A0A1Y1LJ19-F1
#
_entry.id   AF-A0A1Y1LJ19-F1
#
_cell.length_a   1.000
_cell.length_b   1.000
_cell.length_c   1.000
_cell.angle_alpha   90.00
_cell.angle_beta   90.00
_cell.angle_gamma   90.00
#
_symmetry.space_group_name_H-M   'P 1'
#
loop_
_entity.id
_entity.type
_entity.pdbx_description
1 polymer ?
#
loop_
_entity_poly.entity_id
_entity_poly.type
_entity_poly.pdbx_seq_one_letter_code
_entity_poly.pdbx_strand_id
1 'polypeptide(L)'
;YVPDLRKAVANIHRMLKPKGDFFANLFSYNYLFDIYEQLSTVEKWKPYVHDYKRKMNQFQNTVNFKEYFQNTLSNGGFNVRYCTEERKVMVYSRDHFEGAFDHYFSV
;
A
#
# COMPACT_ATOMS: atom_id res chain seq x y z
N TYR A 1 7.95 -0.16 3.58
CA TYR A 1 7.43 -1.54 3.65
C TYR A 1 7.25 -1.92 5.11
N VAL A 2 6.09 -2.48 5.49
CA VAL A 2 5.82 -2.96 6.85
C VAL A 2 5.63 -4.48 6.79
N PRO A 3 6.63 -5.28 7.21
CA PRO A 3 6.59 -6.75 7.07
C PRO A 3 5.49 -7.41 7.90
N ASP A 4 5.19 -6.85 9.08
CA ASP A 4 4.13 -7.33 9.98
C ASP A 4 3.31 -6.14 10.47
N LEU A 5 2.19 -5.88 9.78
CA LEU A 5 1.30 -4.77 10.10
C LEU A 5 0.67 -4.91 11.49
N ARG A 6 0.31 -6.13 11.92
CA ARG A 6 -0.32 -6.36 13.23
C ARG A 6 0.63 -6.00 14.36
N LYS A 7 1.90 -6.44 14.25
CA LYS A 7 2.93 -6.08 15.23
C LYS A 7 3.22 -4.58 15.23
N ALA A 8 3.26 -3.95 14.06
CA ALA A 8 3.48 -2.51 13.95
C ALA A 8 2.36 -1.73 14.67
N VAL A 9 1.10 -2.07 14.42
CA VAL A 9 -0.06 -1.45 15.07
C VAL A 9 -0.01 -1.62 16.59
N ALA A 10 0.27 -2.84 17.10
CA ALA A 10 0.37 -3.08 18.53
C ALA A 10 1.51 -2.26 19.18
N ASN A 11 2.63 -2.07 18.47
CA ASN A 11 3.73 -1.25 18.96
C ASN A 11 3.38 0.23 18.98
N ILE A 12 2.72 0.74 17.94
CA ILE A 12 2.25 2.13 17.89
C ILE A 12 1.31 2.40 19.07
N HIS A 13 0.36 1.49 19.33
CA HIS A 13 -0.55 1.62 20.46
C HIS A 13 0.20 1.75 21.81
N ARG A 14 1.24 0.93 22.03
CA ARG A 14 2.06 1.00 23.26
C ARG A 14 2.86 2.30 23.40
N MET A 15 3.25 2.90 22.29
CA MET A 15 4.05 4.14 22.29
C MET A 15 3.21 5.40 22.51
N LEU A 16 1.91 5.34 22.22
CA LEU A 16 1.02 6.47 22.41
C LEU A 16 0.76 6.72 23.89
N LYS A 17 0.67 8.01 24.25
CA LYS A 17 0.16 8.41 25.56
C LYS A 17 -1.29 7.91 25.72
N PRO A 18 -1.78 7.68 26.95
CA PRO A 18 -3.18 7.33 27.17
C PRO A 18 -4.12 8.31 26.45
N LYS A 19 -5.09 7.78 25.72
CA LYS A 19 -6.04 8.54 24.87
C LYS A 19 -5.41 9.27 23.67
N GLY A 20 -4.19 8.94 23.27
CA GLY A 20 -3.59 9.44 22.04
C GLY A 20 -4.28 8.89 20.80
N ASP A 21 -4.36 9.71 19.75
CA ASP A 21 -4.95 9.33 18.46
C ASP A 21 -3.89 8.79 17.48
N PHE A 22 -4.36 7.98 16.54
CA PHE A 22 -3.57 7.43 15.45
C PHE A 22 -4.29 7.62 14.13
N PHE A 23 -3.58 8.18 13.14
CA PHE A 23 -4.03 8.29 11.76
C PHE A 23 -3.08 7.51 10.86
N ALA A 24 -3.64 6.66 9.99
CA ALA A 24 -2.89 5.89 9.00
C ALA A 24 -3.57 5.90 7.65
N ASN A 25 -2.74 5.92 6.60
CA ASN A 25 -3.16 5.76 5.23
C ASN A 25 -2.33 4.64 4.57
N LEU A 26 -3.00 3.76 3.83
CA LEU A 26 -2.39 2.61 3.17
C LEU A 26 -2.97 2.48 1.77
N PHE A 27 -2.15 2.03 0.83
CA PHE A 27 -2.65 1.56 -0.45
C PHE A 27 -3.21 0.15 -0.25
N SER A 28 -4.52 -0.02 -0.44
CA SER A 28 -5.15 -1.33 -0.55
C SER A 28 -4.84 -1.96 -1.90
N TYR A 29 -4.84 -1.13 -2.94
CA TYR A 29 -4.66 -1.52 -4.33
C TYR A 29 -3.90 -0.44 -5.10
N ASN A 30 -3.05 -0.85 -6.05
CA ASN A 30 -2.38 0.06 -6.97
C ASN A 30 -2.46 -0.47 -8.41
N TYR A 31 -3.10 0.31 -9.29
CA TYR A 31 -3.32 -0.02 -10.70
C TYR A 31 -2.03 -0.19 -11.51
N LEU A 32 -0.90 0.36 -11.05
CA LEU A 32 0.40 0.17 -11.71
C LEU A 32 0.80 -1.31 -11.79
N PHE A 33 0.42 -2.14 -10.82
CA PHE A 33 0.75 -3.57 -10.86
C PHE A 33 -0.02 -4.33 -11.95
N ASP A 34 -1.23 -3.89 -12.30
CA ASP A 34 -1.99 -4.47 -13.41
C ASP A 34 -1.36 -4.08 -14.75
N ILE A 35 -0.89 -2.83 -14.86
CA ILE A 35 -0.16 -2.37 -16.04
C ILE A 35 1.12 -3.20 -16.20
N TYR A 36 1.88 -3.41 -15.12
CA TYR A 36 3.08 -4.25 -15.18
C TYR A 36 2.77 -5.69 -15.56
N GLU A 37 1.69 -6.26 -15.04
CA GLU A 37 1.23 -7.59 -15.44
C GLU A 37 0.97 -7.66 -16.95
N GLN A 38 0.24 -6.68 -17.50
CA GLN A 38 -0.01 -6.61 -18.94
C GLN A 38 1.29 -6.45 -19.74
N LEU A 39 2.16 -5.51 -19.34
CA LEU A 39 3.45 -5.29 -20.00
C LEU A 39 4.35 -6.52 -19.94
N SER A 40 4.25 -7.34 -18.90
CA SER A 40 5.04 -8.57 -18.77
C SER A 40 4.69 -9.62 -19.82
N THR A 41 3.51 -9.52 -20.43
CA THR A 41 3.07 -10.40 -21.53
C THR A 41 3.54 -9.92 -22.91
N VAL A 42 4.06 -8.69 -23.01
CA VAL A 42 4.57 -8.11 -24.26
C VAL A 42 6.09 -8.33 -24.34
N GLU A 43 6.56 -9.06 -25.35
CA GLU A 43 7.97 -9.48 -25.47
C GLU A 43 8.97 -8.32 -25.36
N LYS A 44 8.63 -7.17 -25.96
CA LYS A 44 9.44 -5.94 -25.88
C LYS A 44 9.69 -5.47 -24.45
N TRP A 45 8.68 -5.59 -23.58
CA TRP A 45 8.68 -5.02 -22.23
C TRP A 45 9.00 -6.03 -21.14
N LYS A 46 8.76 -7.31 -21.39
CA LYS A 46 8.99 -8.43 -20.47
C LYS A 46 10.34 -8.39 -19.74
N PRO A 47 11.50 -8.11 -20.39
CA PRO A 47 12.78 -8.03 -19.70
C PRO A 47 12.85 -6.93 -18.63
N TYR A 48 12.06 -5.86 -18.75
CA TYR A 48 12.10 -4.70 -17.87
C TYR A 48 11.11 -4.77 -16.71
N VAL A 49 10.07 -5.61 -16.80
CA VAL A 49 9.00 -5.69 -15.79
C VAL A 49 8.90 -7.07 -15.14
N HIS A 50 9.80 -8.01 -15.44
CA HIS A 50 9.71 -9.40 -15.00
C HIS A 50 9.63 -9.59 -13.46
N ASP A 51 10.15 -8.66 -12.67
CA ASP A 51 10.22 -8.76 -11.21
C ASP A 51 9.12 -7.95 -10.48
N TYR A 52 8.14 -7.39 -11.19
CA TYR A 52 7.13 -6.49 -10.61
C TYR A 52 6.40 -7.10 -9.40
N LYS A 53 6.14 -8.41 -9.43
CA LYS A 53 5.48 -9.14 -8.32
C LYS A 53 6.23 -9.05 -7.01
N ARG A 54 7.57 -8.93 -7.03
CA ARG A 54 8.39 -8.75 -5.82
C ARG A 54 8.19 -7.38 -5.19
N LYS A 55 7.91 -6.36 -6.01
CA LYS A 55 7.62 -4.98 -5.57
C LYS A 55 6.13 -4.76 -5.31
N MET A 56 5.30 -5.76 -5.57
CA MET A 56 3.85 -5.69 -5.40
C MET A 56 3.48 -5.47 -3.94
N ASN A 57 2.55 -4.54 -3.73
CA ASN A 57 1.96 -4.35 -2.41
C ASN A 57 1.32 -5.66 -1.93
N GLN A 58 1.57 -6.03 -0.67
CA GLN A 58 1.04 -7.27 -0.07
C GLN A 58 -0.50 -7.32 -0.07
N PHE A 59 -1.16 -6.17 -0.18
CA PHE A 59 -2.62 -6.06 -0.18
C PHE A 59 -3.25 -6.08 -1.57
N GLN A 60 -2.45 -6.09 -2.65
CA GLN A 60 -2.94 -5.91 -4.03
C GLN A 60 -4.10 -6.84 -4.39
N ASN A 61 -4.07 -8.08 -3.89
CA ASN A 61 -5.07 -9.10 -4.18
C ASN A 61 -5.98 -9.42 -2.98
N THR A 62 -5.95 -8.58 -1.93
CA THR A 62 -6.78 -8.78 -0.75
C THR A 62 -8.20 -8.32 -1.02
N VAL A 63 -9.16 -9.23 -0.88
CA VAL A 63 -10.58 -8.90 -0.85
C VAL A 63 -10.95 -8.38 0.55
N ASN A 64 -11.88 -7.41 0.61
CA ASN A 64 -12.34 -6.80 1.87
C ASN A 64 -11.21 -6.14 2.69
N PHE A 65 -10.27 -5.46 2.03
CA PHE A 65 -9.12 -4.83 2.69
C PHE A 65 -9.53 -3.88 3.82
N LYS A 66 -10.56 -3.06 3.62
CA LYS A 66 -11.11 -2.20 4.70
C LYS A 66 -11.40 -2.99 5.98
N GLU A 67 -12.14 -4.09 5.88
CA GLU A 67 -12.52 -4.90 7.05
C GLU A 67 -11.27 -5.51 7.70
N TYR A 68 -10.36 -6.08 6.90
CA TYR A 68 -9.08 -6.59 7.38
C TYR A 68 -8.30 -5.51 8.15
N PHE A 69 -8.24 -4.30 7.62
CA PHE A 69 -7.49 -3.20 8.23
C PHE A 69 -8.16 -2.71 9.51
N GLN A 70 -9.48 -2.52 9.51
CA GLN A 70 -10.24 -2.18 10.72
C GLN A 70 -10.04 -3.21 11.83
N ASN A 71 -10.14 -4.50 11.50
CA ASN A 71 -9.91 -5.58 12.46
C ASN A 71 -8.48 -5.59 12.97
N THR A 72 -7.50 -5.31 12.11
CA THR A 72 -6.08 -5.19 12.49
C THR A 72 -5.86 -4.07 13.51
N LEU A 73 -6.48 -2.91 13.31
CA LEU A 73 -6.41 -1.78 14.25
C LEU A 73 -7.12 -2.10 15.57
N SER A 74 -8.34 -2.63 15.52
CA SER A 74 -9.13 -2.99 16.70
C SER A 74 -8.42 -4.04 17.55
N ASN A 75 -7.90 -5.11 16.93
CA ASN A 75 -7.14 -6.15 17.61
C ASN A 75 -5.81 -5.63 18.21
N GLY A 76 -5.29 -4.52 17.68
CA GLY A 76 -4.11 -3.84 18.20
C GLY A 76 -4.37 -2.95 19.42
N GLY A 77 -5.63 -2.81 19.85
CA GLY A 77 -6.04 -2.02 21.02
C GLY A 77 -6.70 -0.68 20.69
N PHE A 78 -6.83 -0.32 19.41
CA PHE A 78 -7.46 0.94 19.03
C PHE A 78 -8.98 0.86 19.01
N ASN A 79 -9.65 1.93 19.40
CA ASN A 79 -11.06 2.15 19.10
C ASN A 79 -11.19 2.86 17.74
N VAL A 80 -11.51 2.11 16.69
CA VAL A 80 -11.57 2.64 15.32
C VAL A 80 -12.81 3.52 15.13
N ARG A 81 -12.61 4.83 15.12
CA ARG A 81 -13.71 5.82 14.92
C ARG A 81 -14.10 5.99 13.45
N TYR A 82 -13.12 5.96 12.56
CA TYR A 82 -13.32 6.20 11.14
C TYR A 82 -12.33 5.36 10.34
N CYS A 83 -12.84 4.66 9.34
CA CYS A 83 -12.02 3.96 8.35
C CYS A 83 -12.81 3.86 7.05
N THR A 84 -12.22 4.37 5.98
CA THR A 84 -12.76 4.31 4.63
C THR A 84 -11.73 3.75 3.69
N GLU A 85 -12.22 3.14 2.63
CA GLU A 85 -11.43 2.74 1.48
C GLU A 85 -11.96 3.54 0.29
N GLU A 86 -11.09 4.34 -0.32
CA GLU A 86 -11.44 5.28 -1.37
C GLU A 86 -10.56 5.04 -2.59
N ARG A 87 -11.17 4.99 -3.76
CA ARG A 87 -10.43 5.05 -5.01
C ARG A 87 -9.93 6.47 -5.21
N LYS A 88 -8.60 6.65 -5.17
CA LYS A 88 -7.97 7.91 -5.54
C LYS A 88 -7.29 7.79 -6.90
N VAL A 89 -7.59 8.73 -7.78
CA VAL A 89 -6.87 8.92 -9.04
C VAL A 89 -5.92 10.08 -8.83
N MET A 90 -4.62 9.81 -8.91
CA MET A 90 -3.59 10.83 -8.85
C MET A 90 -3.13 11.12 -10.28
N VAL A 91 -3.35 12.35 -10.74
CA VAL A 91 -2.91 12.80 -12.05
C VAL A 91 -1.59 13.52 -11.86
N TYR A 92 -0.55 13.01 -12.50
CA TYR A 92 0.79 13.61 -12.47
C TYR A 92 1.11 14.21 -13.83
N SER A 93 1.84 15.33 -13.84
CA SER A 93 2.58 15.70 -15.05
C SER A 93 3.62 14.62 -15.34
N ARG A 94 4.02 14.48 -16.61
CA ARG A 94 5.08 13.55 -17.02
C ARG A 94 6.33 13.72 -16.14
N ASP A 95 6.82 14.94 -16.02
CA ASP A 95 8.04 15.24 -15.25
C ASP A 95 7.93 14.83 -13.77
N HIS A 96 6.75 15.02 -13.15
CA HIS A 96 6.51 14.58 -11.78
C HIS A 96 6.44 13.06 -11.67
N PHE A 97 5.82 12.40 -12.64
CA PHE A 97 5.73 10.95 -12.66
C PHE A 97 7.10 10.30 -12.84
N GLU A 98 7.91 10.80 -13.77
CA GLU A 98 9.26 10.33 -14.04
C GLU A 98 10.15 10.53 -12.80
N GLY A 99 10.12 11.70 -12.16
CA GLY A 99 10.87 11.94 -10.92
C GLY A 99 10.43 11.05 -9.74
N ALA A 100 9.13 10.76 -9.61
CA ALA A 100 8.65 9.80 -8.62
C ALA A 100 9.09 8.37 -8.94
N PHE A 101 9.09 7.99 -10.22
CA PHE A 101 9.55 6.67 -10.64
C PHE A 101 11.02 6.44 -10.35
N ASP A 102 11.87 7.42 -10.67
CA ASP A 102 13.29 7.36 -10.38
C ASP A 102 13.53 7.22 -8.87
N HIS A 103 12.82 7.96 -8.03
CA HIS A 103 13.03 7.87 -6.58
C HIS A 103 12.56 6.54 -5.94
N TYR A 104 11.46 5.96 -6.43
CA TYR A 104 10.83 4.79 -5.80
C TYR A 104 11.15 3.45 -6.47
N PHE A 105 11.62 3.47 -7.73
CA PHE A 105 11.78 2.26 -8.54
C PHE A 105 13.12 2.12 -9.25
N SER A 106 14.03 3.12 -9.20
CA SER A 106 15.41 2.95 -9.67
C SER A 106 16.14 1.97 -8.74
N VAL A 107 16.65 0.89 -9.33
CA VAL A 107 17.61 -0.04 -8.72
C VAL A 107 19.01 0.47 -9.01
#